data_AF-A0A7S3SXT1-F1
#
_entry.id   AF-A0A7S3SXT1-F1
#
_cell.length_a   1.000
_cell.length_b   1.000
_cell.length_c   1.000
_cell.angle_alpha   90.00
_cell.angle_beta   90.00
_cell.angle_gamma   90.00
#
_symmetry.space_group_name_H-M   'P 1'
#
loop_
_entity.id
_entity.type
_entity.pdbx_description
1 polymer ?
#
loop_
_entity_poly.entity_id
_entity_poly.type
_entity_poly.pdbx_seq_one_letter_code
_entity_poly.pdbx_strand_id
1 'polypeptide(L)'
;AGWGPLPLVRLEPAGVMLGGVFGRNMVLEGSAAALGPLLLALSLRPTDAANVRAASWLMMLFTLSLATIFMQVAAGSYWAYANGSPAPPFLVRSAPRRSPLVAALGGVSLLQALAQLLAAAALFSSPLRVPRRALTRLWHTLRCLYATQSVLTLLQLGMALQLDPSFKHSLFFAHRVVWCVNAIAGAVVLTARRRRRIQASIARALLPEDRRGLAAVGALMGGKTSAAAFAAAAASFRSLSFRQIRPGDLASSADSGLHALTRPAKLGEVDAFVSHSWLDDGEAKFEALAAWAESFESEHGRPACVWLDKACINQEHIEASLAGLPAYLSGCRFLLVLAGPSYLRRLWCVVEVFVFSLMTRGSAERIVV
;
A
#
# COMPACT_ATOMS: atom_id res chain seq x y z
N ALA A 1 -20.63 21.84 27.38
CA ALA A 1 -19.56 20.85 27.49
C ALA A 1 -20.18 19.47 27.62
N GLY A 2 -19.87 18.54 26.72
CA GLY A 2 -20.49 17.20 26.71
C GLY A 2 -20.02 16.41 25.50
N TRP A 3 -18.70 16.18 25.42
CA TRP A 3 -18.10 15.21 24.52
C TRP A 3 -18.27 13.82 25.14
N GLY A 4 -19.46 13.23 25.03
CA GLY A 4 -19.73 11.89 25.53
C GLY A 4 -20.55 11.10 24.52
N PRO A 5 -20.23 9.81 24.27
CA PRO A 5 -21.03 8.99 23.38
C PRO A 5 -22.45 8.87 23.94
N LEU A 6 -23.45 9.25 23.15
CA LEU A 6 -24.81 8.82 23.42
C LEU A 6 -24.88 7.31 23.17
N PRO A 7 -25.71 6.55 23.91
CA PRO A 7 -25.84 5.11 23.67
C PRO A 7 -26.18 4.85 22.20
N LEU A 8 -25.34 4.03 21.56
CA LEU A 8 -25.37 3.69 20.12
C LEU A 8 -26.76 3.19 19.66
N VAL A 9 -27.50 2.58 20.58
CA VAL A 9 -28.84 2.04 20.37
C VAL A 9 -29.66 2.31 21.62
N ARG A 10 -30.75 3.06 21.49
CA ARG A 10 -31.87 2.99 22.45
C ARG A 10 -32.94 2.07 21.85
N LEU A 11 -33.26 1.01 22.59
CA LEU A 11 -34.43 0.18 22.29
C LEU A 11 -35.64 0.89 22.89
N GLU A 12 -36.45 1.53 22.04
CA GLU A 12 -37.76 2.04 22.43
C GLU A 12 -38.86 1.13 21.87
N PRO A 13 -40.07 1.13 22.45
CA PRO A 13 -41.20 0.30 21.98
C PRO A 13 -41.56 0.52 20.50
N ALA A 14 -41.13 1.64 19.90
CA ALA A 14 -41.35 2.01 18.50
C ALA A 14 -40.15 1.74 17.57
N GLY A 15 -39.06 1.15 18.06
CA GLY A 15 -37.89 0.75 17.25
C GLY A 15 -36.53 1.17 17.82
N VAL A 16 -35.48 0.83 17.08
CA VAL A 16 -34.07 1.15 17.38
C VAL A 16 -33.81 2.63 17.08
N MET A 17 -33.59 3.43 18.12
CA MET A 17 -33.02 4.78 18.00
C MET A 17 -31.50 4.67 17.92
N LEU A 18 -30.93 4.87 16.73
CA LEU A 18 -29.48 4.98 16.53
C LEU A 18 -29.04 6.39 16.97
N GLY A 19 -28.37 6.48 18.13
CA GLY A 19 -27.71 7.69 18.56
C GLY A 19 -26.37 7.85 17.83
N GLY A 20 -26.10 9.03 17.27
CA GLY A 20 -24.80 9.32 16.67
C GLY A 20 -23.68 9.26 17.70
N VAL A 21 -22.53 8.66 17.33
CA VAL A 21 -21.37 8.48 18.22
C VAL A 21 -20.89 9.81 18.80
N PHE A 22 -21.06 10.89 18.04
CA PHE A 22 -20.63 12.24 18.42
C PHE A 22 -21.78 13.16 18.88
N GLY A 23 -22.97 12.62 19.15
CA GLY A 23 -24.12 13.38 19.65
C GLY A 23 -24.52 14.55 18.74
N ARG A 24 -24.36 15.80 19.22
CA ARG A 24 -24.69 17.01 18.44
C ARG A 24 -23.73 17.25 17.25
N ASN A 25 -22.60 16.56 17.20
CA ASN A 25 -21.57 16.72 16.16
C ASN A 25 -21.74 15.74 14.99
N MET A 26 -22.98 15.52 14.52
CA MET A 26 -23.27 14.62 13.40
C MET A 26 -22.52 14.98 12.09
N VAL A 27 -22.11 16.23 11.90
CA VAL A 27 -21.30 16.64 10.73
C VAL A 27 -19.92 15.98 10.74
N LEU A 28 -19.29 15.90 11.92
CA LEU A 28 -18.01 15.22 12.10
C LEU A 28 -18.15 13.71 11.87
N GLU A 29 -19.25 13.13 12.34
CA GLU A 29 -19.58 11.73 12.13
C GLU A 29 -19.72 11.38 10.64
N GLY A 30 -20.49 12.20 9.88
CA GLY A 30 -20.66 12.01 8.44
C GLY A 30 -19.35 12.14 7.67
N SER A 31 -18.48 13.07 8.10
CA SER A 31 -17.14 13.21 7.54
C SER A 31 -16.27 11.99 7.84
N ALA A 32 -16.23 11.54 9.09
CA ALA A 32 -15.44 10.40 9.52
C ALA A 32 -15.90 9.09 8.85
N ALA A 33 -17.21 8.88 8.72
CA ALA A 33 -17.79 7.71 8.06
C ALA A 33 -17.46 7.65 6.55
N ALA A 34 -17.33 8.81 5.89
CA ALA A 34 -16.94 8.89 4.48
C ALA A 34 -15.42 8.89 4.25
N LEU A 35 -14.63 9.51 5.14
CA LEU A 35 -13.19 9.64 4.97
C LEU A 35 -12.41 8.46 5.56
N GLY A 36 -12.89 7.85 6.65
CA GLY A 36 -12.22 6.75 7.35
C GLY A 36 -11.84 5.58 6.42
N PRO A 37 -12.79 5.03 5.64
CA PRO A 37 -12.49 3.97 4.68
C PRO A 37 -11.45 4.37 3.61
N LEU A 38 -11.47 5.63 3.16
CA LEU A 38 -10.50 6.14 2.18
C LEU A 38 -9.10 6.26 2.79
N LEU A 39 -9.00 6.78 4.01
CA LEU A 39 -7.74 6.95 4.72
C LEU A 39 -7.13 5.58 5.06
N LEU A 40 -7.94 4.62 5.48
CA LEU A 40 -7.52 3.23 5.66
C LEU A 40 -7.01 2.64 4.34
N ALA A 41 -7.71 2.83 3.22
CA ALA A 41 -7.26 2.34 1.93
C ALA A 41 -5.95 3.01 1.45
N LEU A 42 -5.75 4.30 1.76
CA LEU A 42 -4.55 5.06 1.41
C LEU A 42 -3.30 4.63 2.19
N SER A 43 -3.47 4.18 3.44
CA SER A 43 -2.36 3.72 4.28
C SER A 43 -1.80 2.37 3.85
N LEU A 44 -2.57 1.58 3.09
CA LEU A 44 -2.17 0.24 2.65
C LEU A 44 -1.16 0.27 1.50
N ARG A 45 -0.16 -0.59 1.62
CA ARG A 45 0.81 -0.87 0.56
C ARG A 45 0.63 -2.28 0.02
N PRO A 46 0.95 -2.52 -1.27
CA PRO A 46 0.86 -3.85 -1.86
C PRO A 46 1.86 -4.86 -1.28
N THR A 47 2.86 -4.40 -0.53
CA THR A 47 3.84 -5.24 0.18
C THR A 47 3.30 -5.81 1.48
N ASP A 48 2.29 -5.16 2.08
CA ASP A 48 1.89 -5.42 3.46
C ASP A 48 0.68 -6.38 3.48
N ALA A 49 0.95 -7.66 3.20
CA ALA A 49 -0.10 -8.67 3.02
C ALA A 49 -1.05 -8.77 4.22
N ALA A 50 -0.53 -8.75 5.44
CA ALA A 50 -1.33 -8.81 6.67
C ALA A 50 -2.28 -7.61 6.79
N ASN A 51 -1.79 -6.39 6.58
CA ASN A 51 -2.58 -5.17 6.67
C ASN A 51 -3.67 -5.12 5.59
N VAL A 52 -3.36 -5.56 4.37
CA VAL A 52 -4.36 -5.62 3.28
C VAL A 52 -5.47 -6.61 3.60
N ARG A 53 -5.15 -7.76 4.20
CA ARG A 53 -6.15 -8.75 4.65
C ARG A 53 -7.00 -8.19 5.78
N ALA A 54 -6.38 -7.65 6.82
CA ALA A 54 -7.09 -7.06 7.96
C ALA A 54 -8.02 -5.93 7.53
N ALA A 55 -7.55 -5.01 6.68
CA ALA A 55 -8.37 -3.92 6.16
C ALA A 55 -9.54 -4.40 5.30
N SER A 56 -9.36 -5.48 4.53
CA SER A 56 -10.45 -6.08 3.74
C SER A 56 -11.55 -6.65 4.65
N TRP A 57 -11.17 -7.34 5.74
CA TRP A 57 -12.12 -7.85 6.74
C TRP A 57 -12.83 -6.72 7.50
N LEU A 58 -12.08 -5.72 7.96
CA LEU A 58 -12.65 -4.54 8.63
C LEU A 58 -13.64 -3.81 7.73
N MET A 59 -13.29 -3.60 6.46
CA MET A 59 -14.18 -2.96 5.49
C MET A 59 -15.43 -3.80 5.24
N MET A 60 -15.29 -5.13 5.15
CA MET A 60 -16.43 -6.03 4.99
C MET A 60 -17.40 -5.91 6.16
N LEU A 61 -16.90 -6.00 7.40
CA LEU A 61 -17.71 -5.85 8.61
C LEU A 61 -18.40 -4.49 8.67
N PHE A 62 -17.67 -3.42 8.30
CA PHE A 62 -18.23 -2.08 8.20
C PHE A 62 -19.34 -1.97 7.15
N THR A 63 -19.19 -2.59 5.97
CA THR A 63 -20.27 -2.62 4.97
C THR A 63 -21.47 -3.45 5.43
N LEU A 64 -21.25 -4.55 6.14
CA LEU A 64 -22.34 -5.36 6.70
C LEU A 64 -23.13 -4.61 7.78
N SER A 65 -22.46 -3.88 8.66
CA SER A 65 -23.16 -3.08 9.68
C SER A 65 -24.01 -1.97 9.04
N LEU A 66 -23.49 -1.29 8.01
CA LEU A 66 -24.26 -0.31 7.24
C LEU A 66 -25.44 -0.95 6.50
N ALA A 67 -25.29 -2.16 5.95
CA ALA A 67 -26.38 -2.89 5.31
C ALA A 67 -27.54 -3.11 6.29
N THR A 68 -27.25 -3.56 7.51
CA THR A 68 -28.25 -3.77 8.56
C THR A 68 -28.97 -2.47 8.91
N ILE A 69 -28.25 -1.36 9.05
CA ILE A 69 -28.86 -0.04 9.30
C ILE A 69 -29.84 0.32 8.19
N PHE A 70 -29.43 0.21 6.92
CA PHE A 70 -30.31 0.53 5.79
C PHE A 70 -31.53 -0.41 5.69
N MET A 71 -31.40 -1.68 6.05
CA MET A 71 -32.54 -2.59 6.14
C MET A 71 -33.53 -2.17 7.23
N GLN A 72 -33.04 -1.74 8.41
CA GLN A 72 -33.91 -1.22 9.47
C GLN A 72 -34.65 0.04 9.03
N VAL A 73 -33.97 0.95 8.32
CA VAL A 73 -34.60 2.13 7.73
C VAL A 73 -35.70 1.75 6.72
N ALA A 74 -35.42 0.78 5.84
CA ALA A 74 -36.40 0.29 4.88
C ALA A 74 -37.62 -0.32 5.58
N ALA A 75 -37.40 -1.22 6.53
CA ALA A 75 -38.46 -1.86 7.31
C ALA A 75 -39.33 -0.84 8.07
N GLY A 76 -38.70 0.13 8.73
CA GLY A 76 -39.42 1.21 9.43
C GLY A 76 -40.26 2.07 8.48
N SER A 77 -39.78 2.33 7.27
CA SER A 77 -40.52 3.10 6.26
C SER A 77 -41.75 2.34 5.74
N TYR A 78 -41.59 1.03 5.46
CA TYR A 78 -42.73 0.19 5.03
C TYR A 78 -43.74 -0.01 6.15
N TRP A 79 -43.29 -0.19 7.39
CA TRP A 79 -44.16 -0.29 8.55
C TRP A 79 -44.97 1.00 8.77
N ALA A 80 -44.32 2.16 8.66
CA ALA A 80 -44.98 3.46 8.77
C ALA A 80 -46.03 3.66 7.67
N TYR A 81 -45.70 3.28 6.44
CA TYR A 81 -46.64 3.32 5.32
C TYR A 81 -47.86 2.41 5.56
N ALA A 82 -47.65 1.15 5.92
CA ALA A 82 -48.71 0.16 6.11
C ALA A 82 -49.68 0.54 7.25
N ASN A 83 -49.14 1.02 8.37
CA ASN A 83 -49.92 1.32 9.58
C ASN A 83 -50.40 2.78 9.64
N GLY A 84 -50.00 3.63 8.69
CA GLY A 84 -50.29 5.06 8.75
C GLY A 84 -49.59 5.78 9.91
N SER A 85 -48.48 5.22 10.40
CA SER A 85 -47.65 5.81 11.46
C SER A 85 -46.74 6.92 10.88
N PRO A 86 -46.24 7.85 11.72
CA PRO A 86 -45.23 8.81 11.28
C PRO A 86 -43.99 8.07 10.75
N ALA A 87 -43.40 8.60 9.67
CA ALA A 87 -42.18 8.05 9.10
C ALA A 87 -40.99 8.26 10.06
N PRO A 88 -39.92 7.45 9.93
CA PRO A 88 -38.77 7.55 10.83
C PRO A 88 -38.13 8.95 10.85
N PRO A 89 -37.78 9.50 12.04
CA PRO A 89 -37.37 10.90 12.22
C PRO A 89 -36.03 11.26 11.53
N PHE A 90 -35.24 10.26 11.18
CA PHE A 90 -33.97 10.40 10.44
C PHE A 90 -34.14 10.42 8.92
N LEU A 91 -35.38 10.28 8.42
CA LEU A 91 -35.76 10.46 7.02
C LEU A 91 -36.51 11.78 6.82
N VAL A 92 -37.39 12.15 7.75
CA VAL A 92 -38.28 13.33 7.70
C VAL A 92 -38.66 13.71 9.15
N ARG A 93 -38.95 14.98 9.45
CA ARG A 93 -39.40 15.41 10.80
C ARG A 93 -40.89 15.22 11.00
N SER A 94 -41.69 15.46 9.97
CA SER A 94 -43.15 15.36 10.02
C SER A 94 -43.68 14.90 8.68
N ALA A 95 -44.11 13.64 8.58
CA ALA A 95 -44.63 13.05 7.35
C ALA A 95 -46.15 12.87 7.36
N PRO A 96 -46.82 13.10 6.20
CA PRO A 96 -48.21 12.72 6.02
C PRO A 96 -48.39 11.20 6.13
N ARG A 97 -49.45 10.78 6.84
CA ARG A 97 -49.79 9.37 7.04
C ARG A 97 -50.10 8.70 5.69
N ARG A 98 -49.59 7.49 5.46
CA ARG A 98 -49.83 6.67 4.25
C ARG A 98 -49.40 7.33 2.92
N SER A 99 -48.35 8.14 2.91
CA SER A 99 -47.83 8.70 1.66
C SER A 99 -47.01 7.68 0.85
N PRO A 100 -47.24 7.52 -0.47
CA PRO A 100 -46.48 6.60 -1.32
C PRO A 100 -44.98 6.98 -1.40
N LEU A 101 -44.64 8.25 -1.20
CA LEU A 101 -43.25 8.70 -1.13
C LEU A 101 -42.51 8.12 0.09
N VAL A 102 -43.20 7.81 1.19
CA VAL A 102 -42.60 7.14 2.37
C VAL A 102 -42.23 5.69 2.02
N ALA A 103 -43.07 4.98 1.27
CA ALA A 103 -42.73 3.65 0.76
C ALA A 103 -41.55 3.72 -0.24
N ALA A 104 -41.52 4.73 -1.11
CA ALA A 104 -40.41 4.95 -2.04
C ALA A 104 -39.07 5.20 -1.32
N LEU A 105 -39.06 6.00 -0.24
CA LEU A 105 -37.88 6.18 0.63
C LEU A 105 -37.39 4.85 1.22
N GLY A 106 -38.32 3.96 1.60
CA GLY A 106 -38.01 2.61 2.04
C GLY A 106 -37.35 1.77 0.93
N GLY A 107 -37.87 1.86 -0.29
CA GLY A 107 -37.29 1.21 -1.48
C GLY A 107 -35.87 1.67 -1.78
N VAL A 108 -35.60 2.99 -1.74
CA VAL A 108 -34.25 3.53 -1.92
C VAL A 108 -33.30 3.01 -0.82
N SER A 109 -33.77 2.91 0.42
CA SER A 109 -32.99 2.36 1.53
C SER A 109 -32.68 0.87 1.35
N LEU A 110 -33.60 0.10 0.77
CA LEU A 110 -33.35 -1.29 0.42
C LEU A 110 -32.27 -1.44 -0.67
N LEU A 111 -32.28 -0.56 -1.68
CA LEU A 111 -31.21 -0.51 -2.70
C LEU A 111 -29.86 -0.14 -2.08
N GLN A 112 -29.84 0.78 -1.10
CA GLN A 112 -28.63 1.10 -0.35
C GLN A 112 -28.11 -0.13 0.42
N ALA A 113 -28.99 -0.89 1.08
CA ALA A 113 -28.62 -2.12 1.77
C ALA A 113 -28.06 -3.18 0.81
N LEU A 114 -28.69 -3.37 -0.35
CA LEU A 114 -28.23 -4.31 -1.38
C LEU A 114 -26.83 -3.95 -1.89
N ALA A 115 -26.57 -2.67 -2.16
CA ALA A 115 -25.25 -2.20 -2.59
C ALA A 115 -24.17 -2.48 -1.52
N GLN A 116 -24.49 -2.35 -0.23
CA GLN A 116 -23.59 -2.71 0.87
C GLN A 116 -23.32 -4.22 0.94
N LEU A 117 -24.33 -5.06 0.76
CA LEU A 117 -24.17 -6.53 0.74
C LEU A 117 -23.29 -6.99 -0.43
N LEU A 118 -23.49 -6.42 -1.62
CA LEU A 118 -22.65 -6.71 -2.79
C LEU A 118 -21.19 -6.30 -2.55
N ALA A 119 -20.97 -5.15 -1.91
CA ALA A 119 -19.64 -4.71 -1.51
C ALA A 119 -19.01 -5.67 -0.48
N ALA A 120 -19.76 -6.11 0.53
CA ALA A 120 -19.32 -7.07 1.53
C ALA A 120 -18.91 -8.40 0.87
N ALA A 121 -19.72 -8.94 -0.04
CA ALA A 121 -19.41 -10.17 -0.77
C ALA A 121 -18.13 -10.03 -1.63
N ALA A 122 -17.94 -8.87 -2.26
CA ALA A 122 -16.72 -8.59 -3.02
C ALA A 122 -15.47 -8.52 -2.11
N LEU A 123 -15.62 -7.99 -0.89
CA LEU A 123 -14.54 -7.86 0.09
C LEU A 123 -14.22 -9.17 0.81
N PHE A 124 -15.21 -10.04 1.06
CA PHE A 124 -15.05 -11.35 1.70
C PHE A 124 -14.00 -12.22 0.99
N SER A 125 -14.00 -12.21 -0.33
CA SER A 125 -13.06 -12.98 -1.16
C SER A 125 -11.79 -12.21 -1.54
N SER A 126 -11.57 -11.01 -0.97
CA SER A 126 -10.37 -10.18 -1.21
C SER A 126 -9.13 -10.70 -0.46
N PRO A 127 -9.20 -11.07 0.84
CA PRO A 127 -8.05 -11.56 1.61
C PRO A 127 -7.37 -12.81 1.05
N LEU A 128 -8.14 -13.64 0.33
CA LEU A 128 -7.67 -14.90 -0.28
C LEU A 128 -6.80 -14.68 -1.52
N ARG A 129 -6.67 -13.43 -2.00
CA ARG A 129 -5.94 -13.09 -3.22
C ARG A 129 -4.54 -12.58 -2.91
N VAL A 130 -3.69 -12.57 -3.94
CA VAL A 130 -2.39 -11.88 -3.91
C VAL A 130 -2.60 -10.41 -3.50
N PRO A 131 -1.80 -9.84 -2.57
CA PRO A 131 -2.05 -8.53 -1.96
C PRO A 131 -2.31 -7.39 -2.96
N ARG A 132 -1.57 -7.36 -4.08
CA ARG A 132 -1.78 -6.39 -5.17
C ARG A 132 -3.19 -6.46 -5.77
N ARG A 133 -3.70 -7.67 -6.00
CA ARG A 133 -5.05 -7.90 -6.54
C ARG A 133 -6.12 -7.60 -5.48
N ALA A 134 -5.89 -7.99 -4.23
CA ALA A 134 -6.76 -7.69 -3.11
C ALA A 134 -6.93 -6.18 -2.91
N LEU A 135 -5.83 -5.43 -2.87
CA LEU A 135 -5.84 -3.97 -2.74
C LEU A 135 -6.51 -3.30 -3.94
N THR A 136 -6.27 -3.80 -5.16
CA THR A 136 -6.96 -3.29 -6.35
C THR A 136 -8.47 -3.49 -6.24
N ARG A 137 -8.92 -4.66 -5.79
CA ARG A 137 -10.35 -4.94 -5.61
C ARG A 137 -10.96 -4.04 -4.54
N LEU A 138 -10.29 -3.88 -3.40
CA LEU A 138 -10.72 -2.97 -2.32
C LEU A 138 -10.98 -1.56 -2.87
N TRP A 139 -10.06 -1.01 -3.66
CA TRP A 139 -10.23 0.31 -4.29
C TRP A 139 -11.42 0.38 -5.26
N HIS A 140 -11.62 -0.65 -6.09
CA HIS A 140 -12.74 -0.69 -7.02
C HIS A 140 -14.07 -0.80 -6.27
N THR A 141 -14.16 -1.69 -5.28
CA THR A 141 -15.36 -1.84 -4.45
C THR A 141 -15.71 -0.53 -3.75
N LEU A 142 -14.73 0.13 -3.13
CA LEU A 142 -14.94 1.39 -2.42
C LEU A 142 -15.45 2.49 -3.36
N ARG A 143 -14.86 2.60 -4.55
CA ARG A 143 -15.27 3.61 -5.55
C ARG A 143 -16.68 3.35 -6.09
N CYS A 144 -16.99 2.11 -6.46
CA CYS A 144 -18.33 1.75 -6.92
C CYS A 144 -19.38 1.98 -5.82
N LEU A 145 -19.07 1.56 -4.59
CA LEU A 145 -19.94 1.78 -3.45
C LEU A 145 -20.20 3.27 -3.23
N TYR A 146 -19.16 4.11 -3.25
CA TYR A 146 -19.30 5.55 -3.03
C TYR A 146 -20.11 6.23 -4.13
N ALA A 147 -19.91 5.86 -5.40
CA ALA A 147 -20.70 6.37 -6.51
C ALA A 147 -22.18 6.00 -6.36
N THR A 148 -22.48 4.71 -6.16
CA THR A 148 -23.85 4.22 -6.01
C THR A 148 -24.55 4.83 -4.80
N GLN A 149 -23.90 4.83 -3.64
CA GLN A 149 -24.46 5.38 -2.41
C GLN A 149 -24.69 6.90 -2.49
N SER A 150 -23.82 7.64 -3.19
CA SER A 150 -24.03 9.07 -3.39
C SER A 150 -25.29 9.35 -4.20
N VAL A 151 -25.50 8.61 -5.30
CA VAL A 151 -26.71 8.75 -6.13
C VAL A 151 -27.97 8.42 -5.33
N LEU A 152 -27.97 7.28 -4.61
CA LEU A 152 -29.12 6.87 -3.80
C LEU A 152 -29.40 7.84 -2.65
N THR A 153 -28.36 8.39 -2.02
CA THR A 153 -28.51 9.39 -0.94
C THR A 153 -29.09 10.70 -1.47
N LEU A 154 -28.67 11.17 -2.64
CA LEU A 154 -29.24 12.37 -3.27
C LEU A 154 -30.71 12.18 -3.63
N LEU A 155 -31.06 11.01 -4.19
CA LEU A 155 -32.45 10.65 -4.47
C LEU A 155 -33.30 10.65 -3.19
N GLN A 156 -32.77 10.05 -2.12
CA GLN A 156 -33.43 9.99 -0.81
C GLN A 156 -33.61 11.38 -0.20
N LEU A 157 -32.61 12.26 -0.30
CA LEU A 157 -32.69 13.65 0.17
C LEU A 157 -33.73 14.45 -0.61
N GLY A 158 -33.79 14.28 -1.94
CA GLY A 158 -34.80 14.94 -2.77
C GLY A 158 -36.22 14.53 -2.38
N MET A 159 -36.47 13.23 -2.24
CA MET A 159 -37.76 12.70 -1.79
C MET A 159 -38.13 13.16 -0.36
N ALA A 160 -37.16 13.17 0.55
CA ALA A 160 -37.35 13.64 1.92
C ALA A 160 -37.76 15.12 1.98
N LEU A 161 -37.11 15.98 1.18
CA LEU A 161 -37.45 17.41 1.11
C LEU A 161 -38.79 17.69 0.44
N GLN A 162 -39.22 16.85 -0.51
CA GLN A 162 -40.56 16.92 -1.10
C GLN A 162 -41.64 16.57 -0.08
N LEU A 163 -41.39 15.55 0.77
CA LEU A 163 -42.29 15.15 1.84
C LEU A 163 -42.34 16.15 2.99
N ASP A 164 -41.18 16.67 3.38
CA ASP A 164 -41.01 17.56 4.52
C ASP A 164 -39.87 18.56 4.28
N PRO A 165 -40.19 19.78 3.79
CA PRO A 165 -39.19 20.82 3.57
C PRO A 165 -38.45 21.25 4.84
N SER A 166 -39.01 21.03 6.03
CA SER A 166 -38.38 21.38 7.31
C SER A 166 -37.20 20.46 7.65
N PHE A 167 -37.12 19.29 6.99
CA PHE A 167 -36.05 18.32 7.18
C PHE A 167 -34.65 18.89 6.90
N LYS A 168 -34.53 19.92 6.05
CA LYS A 168 -33.26 20.62 5.78
C LYS A 168 -32.58 21.19 7.03
N HIS A 169 -33.37 21.48 8.07
CA HIS A 169 -32.85 22.00 9.34
C HIS A 169 -32.44 20.89 10.32
N SER A 170 -32.55 19.61 9.93
CA SER A 170 -32.16 18.48 10.77
C SER A 170 -30.64 18.21 10.71
N LEU A 171 -30.09 17.70 11.80
CA LEU A 171 -28.70 17.24 11.85
C LEU A 171 -28.46 16.04 10.90
N PHE A 172 -29.48 15.21 10.67
CA PHE A 172 -29.43 14.11 9.71
C PHE A 172 -29.29 14.58 8.27
N PHE A 173 -29.96 15.68 7.90
CA PHE A 173 -29.79 16.30 6.59
C PHE A 173 -28.33 16.77 6.41
N ALA A 174 -27.81 17.55 7.36
CA ALA A 174 -26.42 18.02 7.32
C ALA A 174 -25.42 16.85 7.24
N HIS A 175 -25.60 15.81 8.06
CA HIS A 175 -24.79 14.58 8.00
C HIS A 175 -24.79 13.94 6.61
N ARG A 176 -25.97 13.72 6.01
CA ARG A 176 -26.11 13.09 4.70
C ARG A 176 -25.47 13.90 3.58
N VAL A 177 -25.63 15.23 3.61
CA VAL A 177 -24.97 16.13 2.65
C VAL A 177 -23.45 16.02 2.76
N VAL A 178 -22.91 16.14 3.97
CA VAL A 178 -21.46 16.08 4.22
C VAL A 178 -20.89 14.72 3.82
N TRP A 179 -21.57 13.63 4.17
CA TRP A 179 -21.18 12.29 3.75
C TRP A 179 -21.15 12.17 2.22
N CYS A 180 -22.19 12.65 1.53
CA CYS A 180 -22.30 12.58 0.08
C CYS A 180 -21.20 13.39 -0.63
N VAL A 181 -20.93 14.62 -0.17
CA VAL A 181 -19.84 15.46 -0.72
C VAL A 181 -18.49 14.73 -0.60
N ASN A 182 -18.20 14.16 0.58
CA ASN A 182 -16.96 13.42 0.79
C ASN A 182 -16.90 12.13 -0.03
N ALA A 183 -18.00 11.40 -0.17
CA ALA A 183 -18.07 10.18 -0.98
C ALA A 183 -17.87 10.47 -2.48
N ILE A 184 -18.49 11.52 -3.02
CA ILE A 184 -18.29 11.98 -4.40
C ILE A 184 -16.82 12.40 -4.60
N ALA A 185 -16.28 13.22 -3.69
CA ALA A 185 -14.88 13.61 -3.72
C ALA A 185 -13.97 12.37 -3.72
N GLY A 186 -14.21 11.39 -2.85
CA GLY A 186 -13.49 10.12 -2.82
C GLY A 186 -13.57 9.35 -4.14
N ALA A 187 -14.76 9.20 -4.70
CA ALA A 187 -15.00 8.46 -5.94
C ALA A 187 -14.36 9.11 -7.18
N VAL A 188 -14.28 10.45 -7.21
CA VAL A 188 -13.73 11.24 -8.33
C VAL A 188 -12.22 11.48 -8.17
N VAL A 189 -11.76 11.77 -6.95
CA VAL A 189 -10.37 12.17 -6.69
C VAL A 189 -9.44 10.95 -6.64
N LEU A 190 -9.88 9.81 -6.13
CA LEU A 190 -9.00 8.66 -5.84
C LEU A 190 -8.87 7.66 -7.00
N THR A 191 -8.68 8.18 -8.23
CA THR A 191 -8.32 7.35 -9.38
C THR A 191 -6.93 6.70 -9.21
N ALA A 192 -6.65 5.65 -9.96
CA ALA A 192 -5.38 4.91 -9.86
C ALA A 192 -4.13 5.77 -10.06
N ARG A 193 -4.22 6.83 -10.88
CA ARG A 193 -3.12 7.77 -11.11
C ARG A 193 -2.99 8.76 -9.96
N ARG A 194 -4.09 9.35 -9.49
CA ARG A 194 -4.09 10.34 -8.41
C ARG A 194 -3.70 9.72 -7.07
N ARG A 195 -4.18 8.51 -6.74
CA ARG A 195 -3.80 7.79 -5.52
C ARG A 195 -2.29 7.55 -5.44
N ARG A 196 -1.66 7.13 -6.55
CA ARG A 196 -0.21 6.90 -6.61
C ARG A 196 0.57 8.19 -6.36
N ARG A 197 0.10 9.31 -6.91
CA ARG A 197 0.69 10.63 -6.64
C ARG A 197 0.54 11.04 -5.17
N ILE A 198 -0.64 10.84 -4.58
CA ILE A 198 -0.89 11.15 -3.17
C ILE A 198 0.03 10.30 -2.28
N GLN A 199 0.05 8.98 -2.48
CA GLN A 199 0.90 8.07 -1.73
C GLN A 199 2.39 8.41 -1.89
N ALA A 200 2.83 8.79 -3.10
CA ALA A 200 4.20 9.24 -3.34
C ALA A 200 4.51 10.57 -2.65
N SER A 201 3.59 11.53 -2.65
CA SER A 201 3.77 12.80 -1.94
C SER A 201 3.82 12.59 -0.42
N ILE A 202 2.94 11.74 0.13
CA ILE A 202 2.96 11.37 1.55
C ILE A 202 4.29 10.68 1.89
N ALA A 203 4.74 9.73 1.06
CA ALA A 203 6.03 9.06 1.27
C ALA A 203 7.21 10.03 1.22
N ARG A 204 7.19 11.01 0.31
CA ARG A 204 8.22 12.06 0.25
C ARG A 204 8.22 12.95 1.49
N ALA A 205 7.06 13.30 2.01
CA ALA A 205 6.92 14.16 3.17
C ALA A 205 7.25 13.47 4.51
N LEU A 206 6.93 12.19 4.65
CA LEU A 206 7.00 11.47 5.94
C LEU A 206 8.21 10.54 6.08
N LEU A 207 8.84 10.09 4.99
CA LEU A 207 9.96 9.15 5.05
C LEU A 207 11.30 9.83 4.72
N PRO A 208 12.31 9.66 5.59
CA PRO A 208 13.70 9.95 5.24
C PRO A 208 14.10 9.27 3.93
N GLU A 209 14.97 9.91 3.15
CA GLU A 209 15.30 9.52 1.78
C GLU A 209 15.81 8.09 1.65
N ASP A 210 16.68 7.67 2.57
CA ASP A 210 17.29 6.34 2.56
C ASP A 210 16.24 5.24 2.75
N ARG A 211 15.16 5.53 3.51
CA ARG A 211 14.03 4.60 3.69
C ARG A 211 13.14 4.52 2.45
N ARG A 212 13.13 5.54 1.58
CA ARG A 212 12.36 5.50 0.32
C ARG A 212 13.00 4.55 -0.69
N GLY A 213 14.33 4.62 -0.84
CA GLY A 213 15.10 3.69 -1.68
C GLY A 213 14.88 2.24 -1.24
N LEU A 214 15.05 1.96 0.06
CA LEU A 214 14.84 0.62 0.61
C LEU A 214 13.40 0.11 0.41
N ALA A 215 12.38 0.96 0.55
CA ALA A 215 10.99 0.58 0.32
C ALA A 215 10.71 0.27 -1.16
N ALA A 216 11.30 1.02 -2.10
CA ALA A 216 11.18 0.77 -3.53
C ALA A 216 11.83 -0.57 -3.91
N VAL A 217 13.03 -0.85 -3.38
CA VAL A 217 13.70 -2.13 -3.60
C VAL A 217 12.95 -3.27 -2.94
N GLY A 218 12.48 -3.11 -1.70
CA GLY A 218 11.63 -4.10 -1.05
C GLY A 218 10.37 -4.44 -1.86
N ALA A 219 9.74 -3.46 -2.50
CA ALA A 219 8.60 -3.69 -3.38
C ALA A 219 8.96 -4.45 -4.68
N LEU A 220 10.17 -4.24 -5.21
CA LEU A 220 10.72 -5.00 -6.36
C LEU A 220 11.03 -6.44 -5.95
N MET A 221 11.65 -6.63 -4.78
CA MET A 221 12.06 -7.91 -4.21
C MET A 221 10.92 -8.71 -3.55
N GLY A 222 9.66 -8.37 -3.85
CA GLY A 222 8.49 -9.10 -3.35
C GLY A 222 8.26 -8.96 -1.83
N GLY A 223 8.80 -7.93 -1.19
CA GLY A 223 8.68 -7.68 0.25
C GLY A 223 9.74 -8.40 1.10
N LYS A 224 10.70 -9.09 0.49
CA LYS A 224 11.77 -9.81 1.23
C LYS A 224 12.81 -8.89 1.86
N THR A 225 13.06 -7.72 1.26
CA THR A 225 13.99 -6.73 1.81
C THR A 225 13.29 -5.83 2.83
N SER A 226 13.81 -5.83 4.06
CA SER A 226 13.35 -5.01 5.18
C SER A 226 14.51 -4.24 5.81
N ALA A 227 14.22 -3.30 6.71
CA ALA A 227 15.26 -2.62 7.50
C ALA A 227 16.09 -3.61 8.34
N ALA A 228 15.46 -4.69 8.83
CA ALA A 228 16.16 -5.75 9.56
C ALA A 228 17.07 -6.57 8.63
N ALA A 229 16.61 -6.91 7.42
CA ALA A 229 17.42 -7.59 6.42
C ALA A 229 18.62 -6.73 5.98
N PHE A 230 18.40 -5.42 5.81
CA PHE A 230 19.48 -4.47 5.55
C PHE A 230 20.50 -4.43 6.69
N ALA A 231 20.05 -4.34 7.95
CA ALA A 231 20.94 -4.32 9.11
C ALA A 231 21.74 -5.62 9.27
N ALA A 232 21.10 -6.78 9.06
CA ALA A 232 21.77 -8.08 9.08
C ALA A 232 22.81 -8.22 7.96
N ALA A 233 22.50 -7.73 6.76
CA ALA A 233 23.42 -7.70 5.63
C ALA A 233 24.60 -6.75 5.88
N ALA A 234 24.35 -5.57 6.46
CA ALA A 234 25.40 -4.64 6.86
C ALA A 234 26.33 -5.23 7.94
N ALA A 235 25.78 -5.99 8.91
CA ALA A 235 26.57 -6.64 9.96
C ALA A 235 27.42 -7.80 9.44
N SER A 236 26.99 -8.45 8.36
CA SER A 236 27.70 -9.54 7.68
C SER A 236 28.48 -9.07 6.46
N PHE A 237 28.71 -7.76 6.29
CA PHE A 237 29.37 -7.21 5.12
C PHE A 237 30.86 -7.57 5.11
N ARG A 238 31.35 -7.94 3.92
CA ARG A 238 32.72 -8.46 3.72
C ARG A 238 33.36 -7.83 2.50
N SER A 239 34.67 -7.98 2.40
CA SER A 239 35.47 -7.53 1.26
C SER A 239 36.49 -8.60 0.87
N LEU A 240 36.86 -8.60 -0.40
CA LEU A 240 37.93 -9.40 -0.96
C LEU A 240 38.97 -8.49 -1.61
N SER A 241 40.27 -8.74 -1.39
CA SER A 241 41.30 -8.00 -2.14
C SER A 241 41.35 -8.54 -3.57
N PHE A 242 41.46 -7.65 -4.57
CA PHE A 242 41.61 -8.07 -5.97
C PHE A 242 42.77 -9.07 -6.16
N ARG A 243 43.89 -8.90 -5.43
CA ARG A 243 45.06 -9.79 -5.50
C ARG A 243 44.77 -11.26 -5.13
N GLN A 244 43.63 -11.53 -4.51
CA GLN A 244 43.22 -12.88 -4.12
C GLN A 244 42.33 -13.56 -5.18
N ILE A 245 41.90 -12.83 -6.22
CA ILE A 245 41.06 -13.32 -7.31
C ILE A 245 41.97 -13.91 -8.39
N ARG A 246 41.62 -15.09 -8.90
CA ARG A 246 42.32 -15.76 -10.00
C ARG A 246 41.42 -15.81 -11.25
N PRO A 247 41.97 -15.96 -12.46
CA PRO A 247 41.18 -15.98 -13.70
C PRO A 247 40.02 -17.01 -13.68
N GLY A 248 40.30 -18.23 -13.21
CA GLY A 248 39.29 -19.30 -13.10
C GLY A 248 38.17 -19.03 -12.10
N ASP A 249 38.32 -18.05 -11.19
CA ASP A 249 37.29 -17.76 -10.19
C ASP A 249 36.02 -17.13 -10.80
N LEU A 250 36.16 -16.43 -11.94
CA LEU A 250 35.06 -15.78 -12.65
C LEU A 250 34.44 -16.65 -13.75
N ALA A 251 34.96 -17.87 -13.97
CA ALA A 251 34.44 -18.79 -15.00
C ALA A 251 33.11 -19.46 -14.61
N SER A 252 32.84 -19.66 -13.32
CA SER A 252 31.59 -20.27 -12.84
C SER A 252 31.22 -19.84 -11.43
N SER A 253 29.93 -19.93 -11.12
CA SER A 253 29.39 -19.66 -9.78
C SER A 253 29.67 -20.75 -8.76
N ALA A 254 30.31 -21.86 -9.14
CA ALA A 254 30.64 -22.95 -8.23
C ALA A 254 31.69 -22.49 -7.20
N ASP A 255 31.53 -22.87 -5.94
CA ASP A 255 32.42 -22.46 -4.86
C ASP A 255 33.88 -22.85 -5.17
N SER A 256 34.78 -21.88 -5.06
CA SER A 256 36.23 -22.07 -5.22
C SER A 256 37.01 -21.84 -3.91
N GLY A 257 36.31 -21.70 -2.77
CA GLY A 257 36.91 -21.40 -1.48
C GLY A 257 37.22 -19.91 -1.27
N LEU A 258 36.83 -19.04 -2.20
CA LEU A 258 37.03 -17.58 -2.11
C LEU A 258 36.43 -16.97 -0.84
N HIS A 259 35.36 -17.54 -0.30
CA HIS A 259 34.74 -17.04 0.92
C HIS A 259 35.73 -16.98 2.09
N ALA A 260 36.58 -18.00 2.24
CA ALA A 260 37.58 -18.06 3.30
C ALA A 260 38.65 -16.95 3.20
N LEU A 261 38.84 -16.38 2.02
CA LEU A 261 39.81 -15.31 1.76
C LEU A 261 39.27 -13.90 2.06
N THR A 262 37.96 -13.78 2.26
CA THR A 262 37.32 -12.49 2.55
C THR A 262 37.52 -12.05 4.00
N ARG A 263 37.44 -10.74 4.24
CA ARG A 263 37.49 -10.13 5.58
C ARG A 263 36.24 -9.30 5.87
N PRO A 264 35.78 -9.18 7.14
CA PRO A 264 34.72 -8.24 7.51
C PRO A 264 35.06 -6.81 7.07
N ALA A 265 34.06 -6.05 6.63
CA ALA A 265 34.20 -4.67 6.18
C ALA A 265 33.01 -3.83 6.64
N LYS A 266 33.21 -2.52 6.83
CA LYS A 266 32.09 -1.59 7.06
C LYS A 266 31.54 -1.06 5.73
N LEU A 267 30.28 -0.64 5.75
CA LEU A 267 29.69 0.06 4.61
C LEU A 267 30.52 1.31 4.28
N GLY A 268 30.89 1.47 3.02
CA GLY A 268 31.73 2.56 2.50
C GLY A 268 33.23 2.25 2.43
N GLU A 269 33.70 1.14 3.02
CA GLU A 269 35.11 0.73 2.97
C GLU A 269 35.46 -0.12 1.73
N VAL A 270 34.44 -0.63 1.01
CA VAL A 270 34.63 -1.44 -0.19
C VAL A 270 34.60 -0.56 -1.43
N ASP A 271 35.58 -0.72 -2.30
CA ASP A 271 35.79 0.15 -3.45
C ASP A 271 34.78 -0.13 -4.55
N ALA A 272 34.55 -1.39 -4.90
CA ALA A 272 33.60 -1.71 -5.96
C ALA A 272 32.76 -2.95 -5.64
N PHE A 273 31.49 -2.89 -5.99
CA PHE A 273 30.66 -4.07 -6.17
C PHE A 273 30.86 -4.59 -7.61
N VAL A 274 31.23 -5.86 -7.75
CA VAL A 274 31.46 -6.48 -9.07
C VAL A 274 30.16 -7.09 -9.58
N SER A 275 29.48 -6.39 -10.48
CA SER A 275 28.28 -6.85 -11.16
C SER A 275 28.65 -7.50 -12.49
N HIS A 276 28.25 -8.75 -12.70
CA HIS A 276 28.61 -9.50 -13.90
C HIS A 276 27.63 -10.65 -14.19
N SER A 277 27.75 -11.23 -15.39
CA SER A 277 27.02 -12.44 -15.76
C SER A 277 27.91 -13.68 -15.63
N TRP A 278 27.39 -14.75 -15.03
CA TRP A 278 28.05 -16.06 -15.01
C TRP A 278 28.02 -16.78 -16.36
N LEU A 279 27.21 -16.31 -17.33
CA LEU A 279 27.15 -16.87 -18.68
C LEU A 279 28.16 -16.25 -19.65
N ASP A 280 28.78 -15.14 -19.26
CA ASP A 280 29.82 -14.48 -20.06
C ASP A 280 31.20 -15.08 -19.74
N ASP A 281 32.12 -14.93 -20.68
CA ASP A 281 33.46 -15.49 -20.63
C ASP A 281 34.24 -15.09 -19.36
N GLY A 282 34.78 -16.08 -18.66
CA GLY A 282 35.44 -15.91 -17.37
C GLY A 282 36.75 -15.13 -17.45
N GLU A 283 37.57 -15.44 -18.45
CA GLU A 283 38.88 -14.82 -18.67
C GLU A 283 38.72 -13.35 -19.06
N ALA A 284 37.83 -13.04 -20.01
CA ALA A 284 37.55 -11.67 -20.42
C ALA A 284 37.04 -10.80 -19.25
N LYS A 285 36.20 -11.36 -18.36
CA LYS A 285 35.77 -10.68 -17.14
C LYS A 285 36.94 -10.42 -16.19
N PHE A 286 37.85 -11.37 -16.04
CA PHE A 286 39.02 -11.21 -15.20
C PHE A 286 39.97 -10.15 -15.75
N GLU A 287 40.25 -10.16 -17.06
CA GLU A 287 41.07 -9.15 -17.73
C GLU A 287 40.51 -7.74 -17.53
N ALA A 288 39.20 -7.55 -17.72
CA ALA A 288 38.54 -6.27 -17.49
C ALA A 288 38.62 -5.83 -16.02
N LEU A 289 38.40 -6.75 -15.07
CA LEU A 289 38.52 -6.48 -13.64
C LEU A 289 39.98 -6.12 -13.26
N ALA A 290 40.96 -6.81 -13.85
CA ALA A 290 42.37 -6.58 -13.63
C ALA A 290 42.80 -5.19 -14.12
N ALA A 291 42.42 -4.82 -15.34
CA ALA A 291 42.71 -3.50 -15.90
C ALA A 291 42.14 -2.35 -15.03
N TRP A 292 40.92 -2.53 -14.51
CA TRP A 292 40.34 -1.58 -13.57
C TRP A 292 41.10 -1.55 -12.23
N ALA A 293 41.45 -2.71 -11.67
CA ALA A 293 42.14 -2.80 -10.39
C ALA A 293 43.56 -2.22 -10.45
N GLU A 294 44.28 -2.40 -11.56
CA GLU A 294 45.59 -1.79 -11.81
C GLU A 294 45.49 -0.28 -11.88
N SER A 295 44.50 0.25 -12.60
CA SER A 295 44.24 1.69 -12.67
C SER A 295 43.91 2.26 -11.27
N PHE A 296 43.09 1.56 -10.51
CA PHE A 296 42.75 1.92 -9.14
C PHE A 296 44.00 1.94 -8.23
N GLU A 297 44.84 0.91 -8.30
CA GLU A 297 46.05 0.79 -7.49
C GLU A 297 47.08 1.87 -7.84
N SER A 298 47.22 2.20 -9.13
CA SER A 298 48.05 3.32 -9.58
C SER A 298 47.57 4.67 -9.03
N GLU A 299 46.26 4.89 -8.94
CA GLU A 299 45.68 6.15 -8.46
C GLU A 299 45.70 6.26 -6.92
N HIS A 300 45.44 5.15 -6.22
CA HIS A 300 45.22 5.14 -4.77
C HIS A 300 46.40 4.58 -3.95
N GLY A 301 47.42 4.01 -4.60
CA GLY A 301 48.61 3.45 -3.93
C GLY A 301 48.34 2.20 -3.10
N ARG A 302 47.20 1.52 -3.31
CA ARG A 302 46.82 0.27 -2.63
C ARG A 302 45.96 -0.62 -3.52
N PRO A 303 45.95 -1.95 -3.31
CA PRO A 303 45.06 -2.82 -4.05
C PRO A 303 43.59 -2.49 -3.77
N ALA A 304 42.75 -2.67 -4.79
CA ALA A 304 41.31 -2.51 -4.69
C ALA A 304 40.70 -3.61 -3.79
N CYS A 305 39.76 -3.21 -2.95
CA CYS A 305 38.90 -4.11 -2.19
C CYS A 305 37.54 -4.18 -2.89
N VAL A 306 37.13 -5.37 -3.28
CA VAL A 306 35.90 -5.60 -4.03
C VAL A 306 34.90 -6.45 -3.26
N TRP A 307 33.63 -6.27 -3.59
CA TRP A 307 32.56 -7.17 -3.22
C TRP A 307 32.20 -8.04 -4.43
N LEU A 308 32.39 -9.36 -4.31
CA LEU A 308 32.07 -10.34 -5.34
C LEU A 308 31.06 -11.32 -4.76
N ASP A 309 29.95 -11.55 -5.45
CA ASP A 309 28.85 -12.43 -4.99
C ASP A 309 29.36 -13.81 -4.54
N LYS A 310 30.16 -14.47 -5.37
CA LYS A 310 30.76 -15.79 -5.08
C LYS A 310 31.56 -15.82 -3.79
N ALA A 311 32.28 -14.74 -3.48
CA ALA A 311 33.17 -14.67 -2.31
C ALA A 311 32.45 -14.14 -1.07
N CYS A 312 31.64 -13.09 -1.21
CA CYS A 312 31.10 -12.34 -0.08
C CYS A 312 29.74 -12.85 0.40
N ILE A 313 29.02 -13.63 -0.41
CA ILE A 313 27.80 -14.33 0.00
C ILE A 313 28.18 -15.65 0.66
N ASN A 314 27.52 -15.97 1.79
CA ASN A 314 27.52 -17.32 2.29
C ASN A 314 26.63 -18.20 1.38
N GLN A 315 27.27 -19.07 0.59
CA GLN A 315 26.59 -19.93 -0.40
C GLN A 315 25.63 -20.94 0.24
N GLU A 316 25.72 -21.20 1.54
CA GLU A 316 24.76 -22.05 2.26
C GLU A 316 23.41 -21.35 2.50
N HIS A 317 23.36 -20.01 2.41
CA HIS A 317 22.21 -19.18 2.80
C HIS A 317 21.89 -18.08 1.77
N ILE A 318 21.93 -18.42 0.48
CA ILE A 318 21.76 -17.47 -0.64
C ILE A 318 20.49 -16.61 -0.52
N GLU A 319 19.36 -17.18 -0.09
CA GLU A 319 18.10 -16.43 0.00
C GLU A 319 18.16 -15.26 0.99
N ALA A 320 18.87 -15.42 2.11
CA ALA A 320 19.05 -14.35 3.10
C ALA A 320 19.93 -13.22 2.54
N SER A 321 20.96 -13.58 1.77
CA SER A 321 21.83 -12.61 1.10
C SER A 321 21.11 -11.83 -0.01
N LEU A 322 20.16 -12.45 -0.72
CA LEU A 322 19.34 -11.73 -1.72
C LEU A 322 18.53 -10.60 -1.10
N ALA A 323 18.00 -10.79 0.12
CA ALA A 323 17.28 -9.73 0.84
C ALA A 323 18.20 -8.58 1.26
N GLY A 324 19.50 -8.85 1.42
CA GLY A 324 20.56 -7.93 1.80
C GLY A 324 21.16 -7.10 0.65
N LEU A 325 20.76 -7.35 -0.60
CA LEU A 325 21.36 -6.72 -1.78
C LEU A 325 21.50 -5.18 -1.68
N PRO A 326 20.52 -4.41 -1.16
CA PRO A 326 20.70 -2.96 -1.03
C PRO A 326 21.82 -2.54 -0.11
N ALA A 327 22.10 -3.32 0.95
CA ALA A 327 23.23 -3.05 1.84
C ALA A 327 24.55 -3.31 1.13
N TYR A 328 24.64 -4.39 0.35
CA TYR A 328 25.86 -4.75 -0.36
C TYR A 328 26.21 -3.73 -1.44
N LEU A 329 25.23 -3.29 -2.22
CA LEU A 329 25.41 -2.29 -3.26
C LEU A 329 25.69 -0.90 -2.69
N SER A 330 24.88 -0.43 -1.72
CA SER A 330 25.09 0.92 -1.15
C SER A 330 26.32 1.01 -0.23
N GLY A 331 26.81 -0.13 0.25
CA GLY A 331 28.05 -0.23 1.00
C GLY A 331 29.31 -0.13 0.14
N CYS A 332 29.21 -0.17 -1.19
CA CYS A 332 30.35 -0.04 -2.10
C CYS A 332 30.46 1.39 -2.65
N ARG A 333 31.70 1.83 -2.95
CA ARG A 333 31.94 3.15 -3.56
C ARG A 333 31.53 3.19 -5.02
N PHE A 334 31.86 2.17 -5.80
CA PHE A 334 31.52 2.03 -7.21
C PHE A 334 30.68 0.78 -7.46
N LEU A 335 29.89 0.83 -8.54
CA LEU A 335 29.36 -0.35 -9.19
C LEU A 335 30.20 -0.62 -10.44
N LEU A 336 30.97 -1.70 -10.43
CA LEU A 336 31.76 -2.13 -11.58
C LEU A 336 30.96 -3.16 -12.37
N VAL A 337 30.62 -2.85 -13.61
CA VAL A 337 29.77 -3.64 -14.49
C VAL A 337 30.63 -4.31 -15.55
N LEU A 338 30.92 -5.60 -15.38
CA LEU A 338 31.65 -6.38 -16.39
C LEU A 338 30.66 -6.79 -17.50
N ALA A 339 30.46 -5.89 -18.47
CA ALA A 339 29.39 -5.95 -19.47
C ALA A 339 29.67 -6.92 -20.64
N GLY A 340 29.51 -8.22 -20.42
CA GLY A 340 29.50 -9.20 -21.50
C GLY A 340 28.17 -9.31 -22.27
N PRO A 341 28.11 -10.12 -23.35
CA PRO A 341 26.95 -10.21 -24.25
C PRO A 341 25.63 -10.61 -23.57
N SER A 342 25.69 -11.35 -22.47
CA SER A 342 24.51 -11.82 -21.74
C SER A 342 24.13 -10.93 -20.54
N TYR A 343 24.94 -9.93 -20.18
CA TYR A 343 24.75 -9.12 -18.98
C TYR A 343 23.33 -8.53 -18.87
N LEU A 344 22.88 -7.81 -19.90
CA LEU A 344 21.54 -7.18 -19.93
C LEU A 344 20.39 -8.19 -20.06
N ARG A 345 20.68 -9.45 -20.40
CA ARG A 345 19.68 -10.53 -20.50
C ARG A 345 19.41 -11.19 -19.14
N ARG A 346 20.32 -11.02 -18.17
CA ARG A 346 20.13 -11.52 -16.81
C ARG A 346 19.40 -10.47 -15.98
N LEU A 347 18.20 -10.83 -15.53
CA LEU A 347 17.39 -9.98 -14.65
C LEU A 347 18.19 -9.47 -13.45
N TRP A 348 19.07 -10.30 -12.87
CA TRP A 348 19.79 -9.97 -11.66
C TRP A 348 20.82 -8.85 -11.84
N CYS A 349 21.54 -8.86 -12.95
CA CYS A 349 22.45 -7.78 -13.35
C CYS A 349 21.70 -6.44 -13.49
N VAL A 350 20.54 -6.46 -14.15
CA VAL A 350 19.70 -5.25 -14.31
C VAL A 350 19.16 -4.74 -12.97
N VAL A 351 18.78 -5.65 -12.07
CA VAL A 351 18.32 -5.27 -10.72
C VAL A 351 19.45 -4.64 -9.91
N GLU A 352 20.68 -5.13 -10.01
CA GLU A 352 21.84 -4.52 -9.32
C GLU A 352 22.06 -3.07 -9.74
N VAL A 353 22.05 -2.78 -11.04
CA VAL A 353 22.15 -1.40 -11.57
C VAL A 353 21.01 -0.52 -11.05
N PHE A 354 19.78 -1.05 -11.07
CA PHE A 354 18.60 -0.33 -10.58
C PHE A 354 18.67 -0.04 -9.08
N VAL A 355 19.04 -1.04 -8.27
CA VAL A 355 19.16 -0.90 -6.81
C VAL A 355 20.29 0.06 -6.47
N PHE A 356 21.46 -0.06 -7.10
CA PHE A 356 22.57 0.86 -6.88
C PHE A 356 22.14 2.30 -7.19
N SER A 357 21.56 2.53 -8.38
CA SER A 357 21.08 3.86 -8.79
C SER A 357 20.07 4.46 -7.81
N LEU A 358 19.13 3.64 -7.30
CA LEU A 358 18.16 4.12 -6.30
C LEU A 358 18.81 4.46 -4.97
N MET A 359 19.79 3.67 -4.53
CA MET A 359 20.41 3.82 -3.21
C MET A 359 21.50 4.91 -3.20
N THR A 360 22.19 5.13 -4.31
CA THR A 360 23.24 6.16 -4.46
C THR A 360 22.75 7.44 -5.15
N ARG A 361 21.43 7.58 -5.35
CA ARG A 361 20.77 8.78 -5.90
C ARG A 361 21.08 9.06 -7.38
N GLY A 362 21.35 8.02 -8.17
CA GLY A 362 21.56 8.14 -9.61
C GLY A 362 22.89 8.76 -9.99
N SER A 363 23.90 8.68 -9.11
CA SER A 363 25.30 8.99 -9.42
C SER A 363 25.80 8.04 -10.51
N ALA A 364 25.49 8.36 -11.76
CA ALA A 364 25.97 7.63 -12.93
C ALA A 364 27.51 7.64 -12.97
N GLU A 365 28.16 8.68 -12.41
CA GLU A 365 29.63 8.72 -12.27
C GLU A 365 30.21 7.62 -11.37
N ARG A 366 29.37 6.95 -10.55
CA ARG A 366 29.78 5.85 -9.67
C ARG A 366 29.53 4.47 -10.30
N ILE A 367 29.03 4.42 -11.54
CA ILE A 367 28.88 3.19 -12.32
C ILE A 367 29.99 3.16 -13.36
N VAL A 368 30.90 2.19 -13.24
CA VAL A 368 32.00 1.95 -14.18
C VAL A 368 31.62 0.73 -15.00
N VAL A 369 31.74 0.80 -16.33
CA VAL A 369 31.39 -0.27 -17.27
C VAL A 369 32.64 -0.75 -17.98
#